data_AF-A0A7L8D0S9-F1
#
_entry.id   AF-A0A7L8D0S9-F1
#
_cell.length_a   1.000
_cell.length_b   1.000
_cell.length_c   1.000
_cell.angle_alpha   90.00
_cell.angle_beta   90.00
_cell.angle_gamma   90.00
#
_symmetry.space_group_name_H-M   'P 1'
#
loop_
_entity.id
_entity.type
_entity.pdbx_description
1 polymer ?
#
loop_
_entity_poly.entity_id
_entity_poly.type
_entity_poly.pdbx_seq_one_letter_code
_entity_poly.pdbx_strand_id
1 'polypeptide(L)'
;MRSRDTTVADDGAAVERALRLGLVGMGARPADERLARRLQRFVEAPDGAVVVTRDARGRVHCGRLSGDYRRDDTAEARDVDLVHVRPCTWAAEPLDDAEIPPAVRQTFARGGKNWQRVHDRGAETLLAAWWASR
;
A
#
# COMPACT_ATOMS: atom_id res chain seq x y z
N MET A 1 2.41 0.54 3.77
CA MET A 1 1.39 0.00 4.71
C MET A 1 1.92 0.09 6.14
N ARG A 2 2.48 1.24 6.50
CA ARG A 2 3.01 1.56 7.83
C ARG A 2 1.94 2.28 8.64
N SER A 3 1.67 1.84 9.86
CA SER A 3 0.64 2.47 10.70
C SER A 3 0.88 3.98 10.87
N ARG A 4 -0.22 4.71 11.04
CA ARG A 4 -0.18 6.11 11.48
C ARG A 4 -0.34 6.23 12.99
N ASP A 5 -0.70 5.15 13.68
CA ASP A 5 -0.63 5.04 15.12
C ASP A 5 0.84 4.90 15.53
N THR A 6 1.32 5.83 16.34
CA THR A 6 2.71 5.82 16.80
C THR A 6 2.96 4.78 17.91
N THR A 7 1.91 4.15 18.43
CA THR A 7 2.02 3.05 19.40
C THR A 7 2.29 1.70 18.74
N VAL A 8 2.01 1.57 17.44
CA VAL A 8 2.30 0.37 16.65
C VAL A 8 3.75 0.44 16.18
N ALA A 9 4.48 -0.65 16.38
CA ALA A 9 5.88 -0.73 15.95
C ALA A 9 5.99 -0.53 14.44
N ASP A 10 6.95 0.29 14.03
CA ASP A 10 7.15 0.65 12.63
C ASP A 10 8.27 -0.19 11.97
N ASP A 11 8.23 -1.49 12.25
CA ASP A 11 9.23 -2.52 11.92
C ASP A 11 8.96 -3.24 10.58
N GLY A 12 7.83 -2.95 9.94
CA GLY A 12 7.42 -3.55 8.67
C GLY A 12 6.50 -4.75 8.78
N ALA A 13 6.11 -5.20 9.98
CA ALA A 13 5.24 -6.37 10.15
C ALA A 13 3.93 -6.30 9.34
N ALA A 14 3.33 -5.11 9.25
CA ALA A 14 2.14 -4.86 8.43
C ALA A 14 2.40 -5.10 6.93
N VAL A 15 3.57 -4.69 6.43
CA VAL A 15 3.92 -4.86 5.00
C VAL A 15 4.19 -6.32 4.68
N GLU A 16 4.87 -7.03 5.57
CA GLU A 16 5.20 -8.45 5.39
C GLU A 16 3.93 -9.31 5.42
N ARG A 17 3.02 -9.02 6.35
CA ARG A 17 1.68 -9.62 6.38
C ARG A 17 0.95 -9.40 5.06
N ALA A 18 0.93 -8.17 4.56
CA ALA A 18 0.19 -7.82 3.36
C ALA A 18 0.74 -8.51 2.10
N LEU A 19 2.06 -8.54 1.94
CA LEU A 19 2.72 -9.23 0.83
C LEU A 19 2.42 -10.73 0.87
N ARG A 20 2.56 -11.36 2.06
CA ARG A 20 2.31 -12.80 2.25
C ARG A 20 0.86 -13.20 1.97
N LEU A 21 -0.11 -12.35 2.32
CA LEU A 21 -1.53 -12.66 2.19
C LEU A 21 -2.16 -12.15 0.88
N GLY A 22 -1.39 -11.51 -0.01
CA GLY A 22 -1.95 -10.90 -1.21
C GLY A 22 -2.94 -9.78 -0.89
N LEU A 23 -2.57 -8.90 0.04
CA LEU A 23 -3.40 -7.80 0.50
C LEU A 23 -2.68 -6.46 0.31
N VAL A 24 -3.46 -5.40 0.24
CA VAL A 24 -3.01 -4.03 0.53
C VAL A 24 -3.97 -3.39 1.51
N GLY A 25 -3.49 -2.47 2.34
CA GLY A 25 -4.37 -1.85 3.31
C GLY A 25 -3.84 -0.63 4.03
N MET A 26 -4.62 -0.22 5.02
CA MET A 26 -4.34 0.89 5.91
C MET A 26 -4.90 0.64 7.31
N GLY A 27 -4.29 1.28 8.29
CA GLY A 27 -4.73 1.24 9.68
C GLY A 27 -5.98 2.05 9.97
N ALA A 28 -6.59 1.78 11.13
CA ALA A 28 -7.80 2.44 11.62
C ALA A 28 -7.50 3.64 12.55
N ARG A 29 -6.22 3.99 12.73
CA ARG A 29 -5.79 5.00 13.70
C ARG A 29 -4.88 6.06 13.06
N PRO A 30 -4.98 7.34 13.50
CA PRO A 30 -6.03 7.88 14.35
C PRO A 30 -7.39 7.85 13.64
N ALA A 31 -8.47 7.63 14.40
CA ALA A 31 -9.84 7.61 13.89
C ALA A 31 -10.37 9.05 13.73
N ASP A 32 -9.82 9.74 12.73
CA ASP A 32 -10.14 11.13 12.41
C ASP A 32 -10.86 11.28 11.05
N GLU A 33 -11.36 12.46 10.74
CA GLU A 33 -12.01 12.70 9.44
C GLU A 33 -11.04 12.51 8.26
N ARG A 34 -9.73 12.70 8.50
CA ARG A 34 -8.71 12.41 7.49
C ARG A 34 -8.64 10.92 7.17
N LEU A 35 -8.82 10.05 8.17
CA LEU A 35 -8.96 8.61 7.97
C LEU A 35 -10.19 8.31 7.14
N ALA A 36 -11.36 8.86 7.50
CA ALA A 36 -12.59 8.62 6.74
C ALA A 36 -12.42 8.98 5.25
N ARG A 37 -11.84 10.15 4.95
CA ARG A 37 -11.58 10.57 3.57
C ARG A 37 -10.55 9.69 2.84
N ARG A 38 -9.51 9.21 3.54
CA ARG A 38 -8.54 8.27 2.97
C ARG A 38 -9.18 6.91 2.70
N LEU A 39 -9.98 6.41 3.64
CA LEU A 39 -10.70 5.15 3.54
C LEU A 39 -11.69 5.19 2.38
N GLN A 40 -12.47 6.27 2.25
CA GLN A 40 -13.36 6.46 1.11
C GLN A 40 -12.61 6.36 -0.22
N ARG A 41 -11.48 7.08 -0.37
CA ARG A 41 -10.65 6.98 -1.58
C ARG A 41 -10.07 5.58 -1.82
N PHE A 42 -9.75 4.86 -0.75
CA PHE A 42 -9.22 3.50 -0.82
C PHE A 42 -10.29 2.51 -1.28
N VAL A 43 -11.53 2.66 -0.79
CA VAL A 43 -12.70 1.87 -1.19
C VAL A 43 -13.08 2.17 -2.65
N GLU A 44 -13.13 3.44 -3.03
CA GLU A 44 -13.52 3.91 -4.37
C GLU A 44 -12.45 3.67 -5.45
N ALA A 45 -11.22 3.27 -5.08
CA ALA A 45 -10.19 3.01 -6.07
C ALA A 45 -10.62 1.86 -7.00
N PRO A 46 -10.44 1.99 -8.33
CA PRO A 46 -10.88 0.97 -9.26
C PRO A 46 -10.08 -0.32 -9.07
N ASP A 47 -10.72 -1.45 -9.32
CA ASP A 47 -10.00 -2.71 -9.48
C ASP A 47 -8.97 -2.58 -10.60
N GLY A 48 -7.83 -3.23 -10.42
CA GLY A 48 -6.67 -3.08 -11.28
C GLY A 48 -5.91 -1.77 -11.10
N ALA A 49 -6.26 -0.91 -10.14
CA ALA A 49 -5.39 0.22 -9.79
C ALA A 49 -4.03 -0.30 -9.32
N VAL A 50 -2.97 0.34 -9.82
CA VAL A 50 -1.60 0.02 -9.41
C VAL A 50 -1.32 0.62 -8.05
N VAL A 51 -0.72 -0.19 -7.18
CA VAL A 51 -0.34 0.20 -5.82
C VAL A 51 1.14 -0.08 -5.60
N VAL A 52 1.76 0.77 -4.79
CA VAL A 52 3.15 0.57 -4.37
C VAL A 52 3.26 0.62 -2.85
N THR A 53 4.18 -0.16 -2.32
CA THR A 53 4.57 -0.12 -0.91
C THR A 53 6.08 -0.27 -0.78
N ARG A 54 6.63 0.16 0.36
CA ARG A 54 8.03 -0.05 0.69
C ARG A 54 8.14 -0.96 1.91
N ASP A 55 9.00 -1.97 1.84
CA ASP A 55 9.25 -2.87 2.97
C ASP A 55 10.26 -2.31 3.99
N ALA A 56 10.48 -3.04 5.09
CA ALA A 56 11.42 -2.65 6.13
C ALA A 56 12.88 -2.55 5.65
N ARG A 57 13.21 -3.28 4.58
CA ARG A 57 14.54 -3.26 3.94
C ARG A 57 14.67 -2.14 2.91
N GLY A 58 13.61 -1.36 2.70
CA GLY A 58 13.59 -0.26 1.74
C GLY A 58 13.23 -0.68 0.31
N ARG A 59 12.95 -1.96 0.04
CA ARG A 59 12.57 -2.43 -1.30
C ARG A 59 11.16 -1.97 -1.63
N VAL A 60 10.94 -1.56 -2.87
CA VAL A 60 9.63 -1.08 -3.33
C VAL A 60 8.92 -2.22 -4.05
N HIS A 61 7.75 -2.59 -3.54
CA HIS A 61 6.89 -3.61 -4.11
C HIS A 61 5.77 -2.96 -4.90
N CYS A 62 5.44 -3.54 -6.05
CA CYS A 62 4.38 -3.09 -6.95
C CYS A 62 3.29 -4.17 -7.02
N GLY A 63 2.03 -3.76 -7.03
CA GLY A 63 0.87 -4.65 -7.05
C GLY A 63 -0.32 -4.04 -7.76
N ARG A 64 -1.37 -4.86 -7.97
CA ARG A 64 -2.68 -4.42 -8.46
C ARG A 64 -3.81 -4.84 -7.55
N LEU A 65 -4.73 -3.92 -7.30
CA LEU A 65 -5.99 -4.23 -6.63
C LEU A 65 -6.77 -5.29 -7.42
N SER A 66 -7.27 -6.31 -6.73
CA SER A 66 -7.92 -7.46 -7.35
C SER A 66 -9.26 -7.82 -6.71
N GLY A 67 -9.85 -6.89 -5.96
CA GLY A 67 -11.21 -7.06 -5.44
C GLY A 67 -11.61 -6.03 -4.39
N ASP A 68 -12.76 -6.32 -3.79
CA ASP A 68 -13.48 -5.40 -2.92
C ASP A 68 -12.82 -5.17 -1.56
N TYR A 69 -13.19 -4.04 -0.97
CA TYR A 69 -12.84 -3.69 0.40
C TYR A 69 -13.49 -4.63 1.41
N ARG A 70 -12.71 -4.99 2.42
CA ARG A 70 -13.21 -5.56 3.67
C ARG A 70 -12.46 -4.98 4.87
N ARG A 71 -13.10 -5.07 6.04
CA ARG A 71 -12.41 -4.90 7.31
C ARG A 71 -11.89 -6.26 7.79
N ASP A 72 -10.64 -6.31 8.19
CA ASP A 72 -10.00 -7.45 8.83
C ASP A 72 -10.00 -7.25 10.34
N ASP A 73 -10.83 -8.02 11.02
CA ASP A 73 -11.05 -7.97 12.46
C ASP A 73 -10.30 -9.08 13.22
N THR A 74 -9.32 -9.72 12.60
CA THR A 74 -8.43 -10.68 13.26
C THR A 74 -7.48 -9.99 14.23
N ALA A 75 -7.01 -10.70 15.26
CA ALA A 75 -6.05 -10.14 16.22
C ALA A 75 -4.76 -9.72 15.51
N GLU A 76 -4.27 -10.56 14.61
CA GLU A 76 -3.04 -10.33 13.85
C GLU A 76 -3.13 -9.12 12.91
N ALA A 77 -4.34 -8.76 12.43
CA ALA A 77 -4.54 -7.53 11.67
C ALA A 77 -4.54 -6.28 12.56
N ARG A 78 -5.06 -6.39 13.79
CA ARG A 78 -5.06 -5.29 14.76
C ARG A 78 -3.67 -5.02 15.34
N ASP A 79 -2.90 -6.07 15.63
CA ASP A 79 -1.56 -5.96 16.21
C ASP A 79 -0.61 -5.12 15.34
N VAL A 80 -0.78 -5.18 14.02
CA VAL A 80 0.03 -4.42 13.05
C VAL A 80 -0.73 -3.24 12.44
N ASP A 81 -1.93 -2.93 12.94
CA ASP A 81 -2.84 -1.89 12.43
C ASP A 81 -2.99 -1.91 10.90
N LEU A 82 -3.35 -3.09 10.38
CA LEU A 82 -3.67 -3.35 8.97
C LEU A 82 -5.07 -3.94 8.85
N VAL A 83 -6.08 -3.13 9.18
CA VAL A 83 -7.47 -3.59 9.33
C VAL A 83 -8.38 -3.20 8.18
N HIS A 84 -8.07 -2.14 7.42
CA HIS A 84 -8.82 -1.81 6.20
C HIS A 84 -8.05 -2.39 5.02
N VAL A 85 -8.56 -3.45 4.40
CA VAL A 85 -7.81 -4.23 3.41
C VAL A 85 -8.60 -4.45 2.13
N ARG A 86 -7.87 -4.64 1.04
CA ARG A 86 -8.35 -5.12 -0.25
C ARG A 86 -7.42 -6.22 -0.77
N PRO A 87 -7.95 -7.22 -1.51
CA PRO A 87 -7.12 -8.13 -2.28
C PRO A 87 -6.16 -7.37 -3.21
N CYS A 88 -4.92 -7.84 -3.26
CA CYS A 88 -3.88 -7.28 -4.10
C CYS A 88 -3.01 -8.41 -4.67
N THR A 89 -2.88 -8.44 -5.98
CA THR A 89 -1.87 -9.26 -6.64
C THR A 89 -0.56 -8.49 -6.61
N TRP A 90 0.44 -9.01 -5.92
CA TRP A 90 1.79 -8.44 -5.89
C TRP A 90 2.66 -9.08 -6.98
N ALA A 91 3.55 -8.30 -7.59
CA ALA A 91 4.59 -8.88 -8.43
C ALA A 91 5.51 -9.77 -7.57
N ALA A 92 6.05 -10.84 -8.18
CA ALA A 92 6.91 -11.79 -7.48
C ALA A 92 8.19 -11.13 -6.96
N GLU A 93 8.77 -10.23 -7.76
CA GLU A 93 9.97 -9.49 -7.45
C GLU A 93 9.65 -8.00 -7.19
N PRO A 94 10.38 -7.34 -6.27
CA PRO A 94 10.28 -5.90 -6.09
C PRO A 94 10.78 -5.14 -7.33
N LEU A 95 10.44 -3.86 -7.41
CA LEU A 95 10.97 -2.94 -8.41
C LEU A 95 12.47 -2.75 -8.21
N ASP A 96 13.22 -2.78 -9.31
CA ASP A 96 14.60 -2.33 -9.33
C ASP A 96 14.68 -0.81 -9.17
N ASP A 97 15.82 -0.31 -8.72
CA ASP A 97 15.99 1.13 -8.52
C ASP A 97 15.77 1.94 -9.82
N ALA A 98 16.17 1.42 -10.97
CA ALA A 98 15.93 2.10 -12.25
C ALA A 98 14.43 2.16 -12.62
N GLU A 99 13.61 1.26 -12.08
CA GLU A 99 12.20 1.11 -12.41
C GLU A 99 11.28 1.93 -11.51
N ILE A 100 11.76 2.37 -10.34
CA ILE A 100 10.95 3.16 -9.40
C ILE A 100 10.78 4.58 -9.95
N PRO A 101 9.55 5.02 -10.28
CA PRO A 101 9.34 6.37 -10.79
C PRO A 101 9.77 7.44 -9.78
N PRO A 102 10.33 8.58 -10.22
CA PRO A 102 10.75 9.66 -9.33
C PRO A 102 9.65 10.16 -8.39
N ALA A 103 8.40 10.20 -8.85
CA ALA A 103 7.26 10.60 -8.03
C ALA A 103 6.98 9.62 -6.86
N VAL A 104 7.22 8.32 -7.06
CA VAL A 104 7.12 7.31 -6.00
C VAL A 104 8.22 7.52 -4.97
N ARG A 105 9.47 7.72 -5.42
CA ARG A 105 10.60 8.04 -4.53
C ARG A 105 10.33 9.29 -3.70
N GLN A 106 9.84 10.34 -4.33
CA GLN A 106 9.50 11.60 -3.67
C GLN A 106 8.40 11.41 -2.62
N THR A 107 7.39 10.58 -2.91
CA THR A 107 6.30 10.31 -1.96
C THR A 107 6.81 9.58 -0.72
N PHE A 108 7.69 8.59 -0.89
CA PHE A 108 8.33 7.92 0.24
C PHE A 108 9.27 8.84 1.03
N ALA A 109 10.00 9.74 0.35
CA ALA A 109 10.86 10.73 1.00
C ALA A 109 10.07 11.71 1.89
N ARG A 110 8.82 12.02 1.53
CA ARG A 110 7.89 12.85 2.32
C ARG A 110 7.20 12.09 3.45
N GLY A 111 7.58 10.84 3.71
CA GLY A 111 7.02 10.04 4.80
C GLY A 111 5.65 9.44 4.50
N GLY A 112 5.32 9.18 3.23
CA GLY A 112 4.08 8.47 2.89
C GLY A 112 4.04 7.07 3.53
N LYS A 113 3.07 6.83 4.43
CA LYS A 113 3.03 5.64 5.31
C LYS A 113 2.16 4.49 4.80
N ASN A 114 0.93 4.78 4.37
CA ASN A 114 -0.07 3.78 3.96
C ASN A 114 -0.52 3.97 2.51
N TRP A 115 -0.99 2.87 1.89
CA TRP A 115 -1.56 2.78 0.54
C TRP A 115 -1.33 4.03 -0.31
N GLN A 116 -0.27 4.01 -1.12
CA GLN A 116 0.01 5.11 -2.02
C GLN A 116 -0.55 4.75 -3.38
N ARG A 117 -1.75 5.25 -3.68
CA ARG A 117 -2.08 5.47 -5.07
C ARG A 117 -1.10 6.51 -5.60
N VAL A 118 -0.42 6.17 -6.67
CA VAL A 118 0.47 7.10 -7.34
C VAL A 118 -0.42 8.16 -7.97
N HIS A 119 -0.44 9.38 -7.42
CA HIS A 119 -1.32 10.44 -7.96
C HIS A 119 -0.69 11.19 -9.15
N ASP A 120 0.57 10.89 -9.43
CA ASP A 120 1.28 11.40 -10.61
C ASP A 120 0.93 10.53 -11.82
N ARG A 121 0.25 11.11 -12.81
CA ARG A 121 -0.19 10.37 -14.02
C ARG A 121 0.98 9.73 -14.77
N GLY A 122 2.16 10.35 -14.74
CA GLY A 122 3.36 9.80 -15.35
C GLY A 122 3.81 8.53 -14.65
N ALA A 123 3.88 8.55 -13.33
CA ALA A 123 4.23 7.39 -12.54
C ALA A 123 3.13 6.30 -12.52
N GLU A 124 1.84 6.65 -12.58
CA GLU A 124 0.76 5.65 -12.83
C GLU A 124 1.00 4.94 -14.17
N THR A 125 1.32 5.69 -15.23
CA THR A 125 1.56 5.15 -16.57
C THR A 125 2.80 4.24 -16.59
N LEU A 126 3.91 4.69 -16.01
CA LEU A 126 5.15 3.92 -15.94
C LEU A 126 4.97 2.60 -15.19
N LEU A 127 4.29 2.63 -14.04
CA LEU A 127 4.05 1.41 -13.25
C LEU A 127 3.03 0.49 -13.90
N ALA A 128 2.02 1.03 -14.59
CA ALA A 128 1.07 0.22 -15.35
C ALA A 128 1.76 -0.48 -16.53
N ALA A 129 2.65 0.22 -17.25
CA ALA A 129 3.44 -0.35 -18.32
C ALA A 129 4.41 -1.42 -17.79
N TRP A 130 5.11 -1.14 -16.69
CA TRP A 130 5.96 -2.11 -16.01
C TRP A 130 5.17 -3.35 -15.58
N TRP A 131 3.98 -3.18 -15.01
CA TRP A 131 3.14 -4.29 -14.60
C TRP A 131 2.72 -5.15 -15.79
N ALA A 132 2.37 -4.53 -16.91
CA ALA A 132 1.96 -5.24 -18.12
C ALA A 132 3.09 -6.05 -18.78
N SER A 133 4.36 -5.77 -18.44
CA SER A 133 5.52 -6.52 -18.93
C SER A 133 5.98 -7.65 -18.02
N ARG A 134 5.23 -7.97 -16.96
CA ARG A 134 5.57 -8.99 -15.95
C ARG A 134 4.60 -10.17 -16.00
#